data_AF-A0A9E2C4Y9-F1
#
_entry.id   AF-A0A9E2C4Y9-F1
#
_cell.length_a   1.000
_cell.length_b   1.000
_cell.length_c   1.000
_cell.angle_alpha   90.00
_cell.angle_beta   90.00
_cell.angle_gamma   90.00
#
_symmetry.space_group_name_H-M   'P 1'
#
loop_
_entity.id
_entity.type
_entity.pdbx_description
1 polymer ?
#
loop_
_entity_poly.entity_id
_entity_poly.type
_entity_poly.pdbx_seq_one_letter_code
_entity_poly.pdbx_strand_id
1 'polypeptide(L)'
;MFVSLERLADKLYRRNPREWRRAGLESREAALARLFEADHQWRLAEFEHRRGIDVMRLAFEPEFAGDRVAALIAGMGGMIQTAWGDRTELFMMDELDPQALSNCARNLEISAWKLAQSRDATGELLLLSNEIAPDGTRNLSFEREIGKMIGWLDMSARIVADKNNRVVTRILQTLATAVFLPVK
;
A
#
# COMPACT_ATOMS: atom_id res chain seq x y z
N MET A 1 5.57 10.30 -4.15
CA MET A 1 4.75 9.23 -3.54
C MET A 1 4.56 8.04 -4.47
N PHE A 2 3.83 8.19 -5.57
CA PHE A 2 3.56 7.10 -6.51
C PHE A 2 4.81 6.48 -7.15
N VAL A 3 5.89 7.25 -7.33
CA VAL A 3 7.21 6.70 -7.71
C VAL A 3 7.74 5.66 -6.71
N SER A 4 7.52 5.84 -5.41
CA SER A 4 7.89 4.84 -4.40
C SER A 4 6.94 3.64 -4.42
N LEU A 5 5.66 3.86 -4.68
CA LEU A 5 4.68 2.78 -4.86
C LEU A 5 5.03 1.90 -6.07
N GLU A 6 5.40 2.50 -7.19
CA GLU A 6 5.84 1.81 -8.41
C GLU A 6 7.12 1.00 -8.18
N ARG A 7 8.11 1.60 -7.51
CA ARG A 7 9.33 0.88 -7.12
C ARG A 7 9.06 -0.27 -6.16
N LEU A 8 8.07 -0.12 -5.27
CA LEU A 8 7.64 -1.21 -4.38
C LEU A 8 6.99 -2.34 -5.19
N ALA A 9 6.09 -2.01 -6.13
CA ALA A 9 5.45 -2.98 -7.02
C ALA A 9 6.48 -3.77 -7.84
N ASP A 10 7.44 -3.07 -8.46
CA ASP A 10 8.49 -3.70 -9.27
C ASP A 10 9.31 -4.71 -8.46
N LYS A 11 9.74 -4.31 -7.25
CA LYS A 11 10.47 -5.20 -6.34
C LYS A 11 9.65 -6.40 -5.91
N LEU A 12 8.36 -6.19 -5.60
CA LEU A 12 7.47 -7.27 -5.18
C LEU A 12 7.24 -8.27 -6.29
N TYR A 13 6.98 -7.84 -7.52
CA TYR A 13 6.85 -8.76 -8.65
C TYR A 13 8.14 -9.47 -9.01
N ARG A 14 9.29 -8.79 -8.87
CA ARG A 14 10.60 -9.43 -9.07
C ARG A 14 10.87 -10.53 -8.05
N ARG A 15 10.45 -10.34 -6.80
CA ARG A 15 10.62 -11.33 -5.72
C ARG A 15 9.53 -12.41 -5.73
N ASN A 16 8.34 -12.09 -6.25
CA ASN A 16 7.17 -12.96 -6.30
C ASN A 16 6.67 -13.14 -7.74
N PRO A 17 7.46 -13.76 -8.65
CA PRO A 17 7.07 -13.86 -10.05
C PRO A 17 5.84 -14.76 -10.28
N ARG A 18 5.43 -15.54 -9.27
CA ARG A 18 4.19 -16.33 -9.31
C ARG A 18 2.93 -15.46 -9.44
N GLU A 19 2.96 -14.23 -8.93
CA GLU A 19 1.76 -13.39 -8.78
C GLU A 19 1.30 -12.84 -10.13
N TRP A 20 2.20 -12.26 -10.93
CA TRP A 20 1.85 -11.79 -12.28
C TRP A 20 1.55 -12.95 -13.25
N ARG A 21 2.22 -14.11 -13.09
CA ARG A 21 1.90 -15.31 -13.88
C ARG A 21 0.50 -15.82 -13.59
N ARG A 22 0.08 -15.78 -12.33
CA ARG A 22 -1.26 -16.20 -11.93
C ARG A 22 -2.34 -15.28 -12.51
N ALA A 23 -2.04 -14.00 -12.66
CA ALA A 23 -2.90 -13.05 -13.39
C ALA A 23 -2.91 -13.28 -14.91
N GLY A 24 -2.19 -14.29 -15.44
CA GLY A 24 -2.13 -14.58 -16.87
C GLY A 24 -1.32 -13.56 -17.67
N LEU A 25 -0.45 -12.78 -17.01
CA LEU A 25 0.32 -11.73 -17.66
C LEU A 25 1.62 -12.27 -18.26
N GLU A 26 2.04 -11.68 -19.38
CA GLU A 26 3.21 -12.13 -20.13
C GLU A 26 4.53 -11.77 -19.45
N SER A 27 4.56 -10.69 -18.67
CA SER A 27 5.77 -10.18 -18.03
C SER A 27 5.46 -9.35 -16.79
N ARG A 28 6.52 -9.11 -16.00
CA ARG A 28 6.50 -8.16 -14.89
C ARG A 28 6.18 -6.75 -15.38
N GLU A 29 6.75 -6.37 -16.52
CA GLU A 29 6.56 -5.06 -17.15
C GLU A 29 5.09 -4.85 -17.55
N ALA A 30 4.45 -5.89 -18.09
CA ALA A 30 3.01 -5.88 -18.37
C ALA A 30 2.18 -5.73 -17.09
N ALA A 31 2.58 -6.39 -15.99
CA ALA A 31 1.91 -6.24 -14.70
C ALA A 31 2.04 -4.83 -14.12
N LEU A 32 3.21 -4.20 -14.24
CA LEU A 32 3.42 -2.82 -13.83
C LEU A 32 2.61 -1.84 -14.68
N ALA A 33 2.67 -1.98 -16.00
CA ALA A 33 1.93 -1.10 -16.92
C ALA A 33 0.42 -1.12 -16.60
N ARG A 34 -0.13 -2.32 -16.39
CA ARG A 34 -1.52 -2.53 -16.02
C ARG A 34 -1.91 -1.92 -14.66
N LEU A 35 -1.00 -1.88 -13.68
CA LEU A 35 -1.31 -1.33 -12.35
C LEU A 35 -1.31 0.20 -12.31
N PHE A 36 -0.45 0.83 -13.11
CA PHE A 36 -0.20 2.27 -13.11
C PHE A 36 -0.84 2.98 -14.30
N GLU A 37 -1.72 2.30 -15.02
CA GLU A 37 -2.57 2.89 -16.05
C GLU A 37 -3.56 3.88 -15.38
N ALA A 38 -3.64 5.10 -15.92
CA ALA A 38 -4.36 6.18 -15.24
C ALA A 38 -5.90 5.97 -15.25
N ASP A 39 -6.41 5.29 -16.27
CA ASP A 39 -7.83 5.29 -16.61
C ASP A 39 -8.72 4.58 -15.58
N HIS A 40 -8.19 3.56 -14.90
CA HIS A 40 -8.98 2.77 -13.96
C HIS A 40 -9.01 3.34 -12.53
N GLN A 41 -8.26 4.41 -12.20
CA GLN A 41 -8.24 5.01 -10.86
C GLN A 41 -8.10 4.00 -9.70
N TRP A 42 -7.20 3.03 -9.85
CA TRP A 42 -6.99 1.89 -8.94
C TRP A 42 -8.17 0.92 -8.75
N ARG A 43 -9.19 0.97 -9.62
CA ARG A 43 -10.36 0.08 -9.64
C ARG A 43 -10.21 -1.02 -10.69
N LEU A 44 -9.38 -2.01 -10.40
CA LEU A 44 -9.16 -3.13 -11.31
C LEU A 44 -10.38 -4.06 -11.33
N ALA A 45 -10.69 -4.62 -12.50
CA ALA A 45 -11.87 -5.45 -12.71
C ALA A 45 -11.85 -6.74 -11.87
N GLU A 46 -10.68 -7.35 -11.66
CA GLU A 46 -10.55 -8.55 -10.83
C GLU A 46 -10.86 -8.33 -9.34
N PHE A 47 -10.92 -7.07 -8.90
CA PHE A 47 -11.32 -6.68 -7.55
C PHE A 47 -12.74 -6.16 -7.49
N GLU A 48 -13.56 -6.49 -8.48
CA GLU A 48 -14.95 -6.03 -8.60
C GLU A 48 -15.04 -4.50 -8.57
N HIS A 49 -14.01 -3.82 -9.11
CA HIS A 49 -13.87 -2.36 -9.11
C HIS A 49 -13.82 -1.72 -7.71
N ARG A 50 -13.62 -2.52 -6.65
CA ARG A 50 -13.25 -2.03 -5.32
C ARG A 50 -11.83 -1.44 -5.37
N ARG A 51 -11.50 -0.60 -4.38
CA ARG A 51 -10.16 -0.01 -4.21
C ARG A 51 -9.89 0.30 -2.75
N GLY A 52 -8.66 0.73 -2.45
CA GLY A 52 -8.30 1.14 -1.10
C GLY A 52 -8.19 -0.05 -0.14
N ILE A 53 -8.61 0.16 1.11
CA ILE A 53 -8.49 -0.83 2.19
C ILE A 53 -9.18 -2.15 1.85
N ASP A 54 -10.32 -2.11 1.16
CA ASP A 54 -11.12 -3.29 0.82
C ASP A 54 -10.34 -4.26 -0.09
N VAL A 55 -9.51 -3.71 -0.98
CA VAL A 55 -8.64 -4.50 -1.87
C VAL A 55 -7.33 -4.85 -1.19
N MET A 56 -6.75 -3.90 -0.44
CA MET A 56 -5.48 -4.09 0.26
C MET A 56 -5.51 -5.28 1.22
N ARG A 57 -6.66 -5.53 1.88
CA ARG A 57 -6.86 -6.66 2.80
C ARG A 57 -6.69 -8.02 2.11
N LEU A 58 -7.14 -8.15 0.87
CA LEU A 58 -7.07 -9.41 0.10
C LEU A 58 -5.64 -9.93 -0.05
N ALA A 59 -4.65 -9.04 -0.11
CA ALA A 59 -3.23 -9.40 -0.20
C ALA A 59 -2.74 -10.24 0.99
N PHE A 60 -3.43 -10.15 2.14
CA PHE A 60 -3.07 -10.80 3.39
C PHE A 60 -4.02 -11.95 3.77
N GLU A 61 -5.01 -12.25 2.93
CA GLU A 61 -5.93 -13.38 3.13
C GLU A 61 -5.27 -14.67 2.58
N PRO A 62 -5.13 -15.73 3.41
CA PRO A 62 -4.57 -17.01 2.96
C PRO A 62 -5.35 -17.64 1.80
N GLU A 63 -6.67 -17.50 1.80
CA GLU A 63 -7.60 -18.08 0.84
C GLU A 63 -7.66 -17.30 -0.49
N PHE A 64 -7.16 -16.07 -0.51
CA PHE A 64 -7.22 -15.23 -1.70
C PHE A 64 -6.42 -15.86 -2.84
N ALA A 65 -7.05 -16.15 -3.98
CA ALA A 65 -6.37 -16.81 -5.08
C ALA A 65 -5.75 -15.83 -6.08
N GLY A 66 -6.09 -14.54 -6.07
CA GLY A 66 -5.62 -13.59 -7.09
C GLY A 66 -4.16 -13.14 -6.93
N ASP A 67 -3.78 -12.15 -7.73
CA ASP A 67 -2.48 -11.48 -7.67
C ASP A 67 -2.40 -10.60 -6.41
N ARG A 68 -1.64 -11.06 -5.42
CA ARG A 68 -1.47 -10.36 -4.12
C ARG A 68 -0.68 -9.07 -4.26
N VAL A 69 0.24 -9.01 -5.21
CA VAL A 69 0.99 -7.77 -5.46
C VAL A 69 0.04 -6.72 -6.03
N ALA A 70 -0.80 -7.10 -6.98
CA ALA A 70 -1.84 -6.21 -7.50
C ALA A 70 -2.80 -5.75 -6.40
N ALA A 71 -3.28 -6.68 -5.55
CA ALA A 71 -4.18 -6.33 -4.45
C ALA A 71 -3.53 -5.34 -3.47
N LEU A 72 -2.27 -5.58 -3.09
CA LEU A 72 -1.54 -4.70 -2.19
C LEU A 72 -1.31 -3.32 -2.81
N ILE A 73 -0.81 -3.26 -4.04
CA ILE A 73 -0.42 -2.02 -4.71
C ILE A 73 -1.64 -1.20 -5.13
N ALA A 74 -2.67 -1.82 -5.71
CA ALA A 74 -3.90 -1.13 -6.06
C ALA A 74 -4.66 -0.67 -4.81
N GLY A 75 -4.64 -1.48 -3.74
CA GLY A 75 -5.19 -1.10 -2.44
C GLY A 75 -4.46 0.10 -1.82
N MET A 76 -3.12 0.10 -1.81
CA MET A 76 -2.31 1.23 -1.34
C MET A 76 -2.52 2.48 -2.22
N GLY A 77 -2.46 2.34 -3.54
CA GLY A 77 -2.62 3.44 -4.49
C GLY A 77 -4.00 4.09 -4.38
N GLY A 78 -5.06 3.28 -4.30
CA GLY A 78 -6.42 3.77 -4.12
C GLY A 78 -6.64 4.41 -2.74
N MET A 79 -6.04 3.88 -1.67
CA MET A 79 -6.14 4.47 -0.33
C MET A 79 -5.39 5.80 -0.27
N ILE A 80 -4.18 5.85 -0.84
CA ILE A 80 -3.40 7.07 -1.01
C ILE A 80 -4.24 8.07 -1.80
N GLN A 81 -4.72 7.77 -3.00
CA GLN A 81 -5.48 8.74 -3.78
C GLN A 81 -6.72 9.27 -3.03
N THR A 82 -7.42 8.43 -2.27
CA THR A 82 -8.55 8.86 -1.43
C THR A 82 -8.12 9.78 -0.28
N ALA A 83 -6.96 9.55 0.35
CA ALA A 83 -6.44 10.45 1.41
C ALA A 83 -6.11 11.86 0.88
N TRP A 84 -5.89 12.01 -0.43
CA TRP A 84 -5.69 13.30 -1.12
C TRP A 84 -7.00 13.86 -1.67
N GLY A 85 -8.14 13.33 -1.22
CA GLY A 85 -9.47 13.80 -1.60
C GLY A 85 -9.91 13.37 -3.00
N ASP A 86 -9.32 12.31 -3.57
CA ASP A 86 -9.63 11.80 -4.92
C ASP A 86 -9.50 12.87 -6.02
N ARG A 87 -8.66 13.88 -5.79
CA ARG A 87 -8.45 15.00 -6.71
C ARG A 87 -7.21 14.79 -7.55
N THR A 88 -7.31 15.11 -8.84
CA THR A 88 -6.17 15.11 -9.77
C THR A 88 -5.32 16.37 -9.65
N GLU A 89 -5.89 17.45 -9.13
CA GLU A 89 -5.21 18.74 -8.89
C GLU A 89 -5.60 19.25 -7.50
N LEU A 90 -4.60 19.71 -6.74
CA LEU A 90 -4.82 20.30 -5.41
C LEU A 90 -4.81 21.82 -5.53
N PHE A 91 -5.97 22.45 -5.37
CA PHE A 91 -6.05 23.91 -5.32
C PHE A 91 -5.75 24.42 -3.90
N MET A 92 -5.24 25.65 -3.77
CA MET A 92 -4.93 26.25 -2.46
C MET A 92 -6.14 26.29 -1.50
N MET A 93 -7.37 26.29 -2.03
CA MET A 93 -8.62 26.32 -1.27
C MET A 93 -9.17 24.93 -0.93
N ASP A 94 -8.55 23.86 -1.44
CA ASP A 94 -8.98 22.51 -1.14
C ASP A 94 -8.55 22.14 0.29
N GLU A 95 -9.52 21.92 1.18
CA GLU A 95 -9.25 21.41 2.51
C GLU A 95 -9.04 19.90 2.45
N LEU A 96 -7.78 19.47 2.59
CA LEU A 96 -7.46 18.09 2.89
C LEU A 96 -7.80 17.79 4.36
N ASP A 97 -8.21 16.54 4.62
CA ASP A 97 -8.32 16.05 5.99
C ASP A 97 -6.94 15.54 6.48
N PRO A 98 -6.33 16.22 7.47
CA PRO A 98 -5.06 15.75 8.03
C PRO A 98 -5.18 14.39 8.75
N GLN A 99 -6.38 14.03 9.24
CA GLN A 99 -6.59 12.73 9.87
C GLN A 99 -6.58 11.60 8.82
N ALA A 100 -7.22 11.77 7.66
CA ALA A 100 -7.14 10.82 6.55
C ALA A 100 -5.68 10.55 6.11
N LEU A 101 -4.87 11.61 5.97
CA LEU A 101 -3.44 11.47 5.66
C LEU A 101 -2.69 10.70 6.75
N SER A 102 -2.93 11.00 8.02
CA SER A 102 -2.30 10.29 9.14
C SER A 102 -2.73 8.82 9.22
N ASN A 103 -4.02 8.54 9.03
CA ASN A 103 -4.57 7.19 9.01
C ASN A 103 -4.00 6.37 7.85
N CYS A 104 -3.85 6.98 6.67
CA CYS A 104 -3.20 6.36 5.53
C CYS A 104 -1.73 6.02 5.85
N ALA A 105 -1.00 6.89 6.56
CA ALA A 105 0.36 6.60 7.02
C ALA A 105 0.40 5.36 7.93
N ARG A 106 -0.48 5.31 8.94
CA ARG A 106 -0.58 4.15 9.84
C ARG A 106 -0.98 2.88 9.08
N ASN A 107 -1.85 2.97 8.10
CA ASN A 107 -2.22 1.81 7.27
C ASN A 107 -1.05 1.27 6.46
N LEU A 108 -0.15 2.13 5.96
CA LEU A 108 1.07 1.66 5.32
C LEU A 108 2.02 0.95 6.29
N GLU A 109 2.12 1.41 7.55
CA GLU A 109 2.87 0.70 8.60
C GLU A 109 2.25 -0.67 8.92
N ILE A 110 0.93 -0.73 9.06
CA ILE A 110 0.20 -2.00 9.27
C ILE A 110 0.44 -2.94 8.09
N SER A 111 0.41 -2.45 6.86
CA SER A 111 0.70 -3.24 5.66
C SER A 111 2.14 -3.74 5.63
N ALA A 112 3.13 -2.94 6.03
CA ALA A 112 4.52 -3.38 6.14
C ALA A 112 4.67 -4.53 7.14
N TRP A 113 4.03 -4.40 8.32
CA TRP A 113 4.02 -5.46 9.31
C TRP A 113 3.32 -6.72 8.81
N LYS A 114 2.13 -6.59 8.22
CA LYS A 114 1.39 -7.74 7.66
C LYS A 114 2.17 -8.41 6.54
N LEU A 115 2.88 -7.66 5.70
CA LEU A 115 3.71 -8.20 4.63
C LEU A 115 4.88 -9.05 5.17
N ALA A 116 5.40 -8.73 6.37
CA ALA A 116 6.46 -9.50 7.02
C ALA A 116 5.95 -10.71 7.83
N GLN A 117 4.65 -10.74 8.18
CA GLN A 117 4.10 -11.72 9.13
C GLN A 117 3.03 -12.65 8.56
N SER A 118 2.36 -12.27 7.46
CA SER A 118 1.25 -13.06 6.93
C SER A 118 1.76 -14.34 6.26
N ARG A 119 1.24 -15.47 6.73
CA ARG A 119 1.65 -16.81 6.29
C ARG A 119 0.45 -17.61 5.79
N ASP A 120 0.71 -18.56 4.90
CA ASP A 120 -0.27 -19.54 4.48
C ASP A 120 -0.39 -20.70 5.48
N ALA A 121 -1.25 -21.68 5.17
CA ALA A 121 -1.47 -22.86 6.00
C ALA A 121 -0.23 -23.76 6.17
N THR A 122 0.77 -23.62 5.29
CA THR A 122 2.05 -24.35 5.36
C THR A 122 3.11 -23.60 6.17
N GLY A 123 2.85 -22.36 6.59
CA GLY A 123 3.76 -21.51 7.34
C GLY A 123 4.68 -20.65 6.45
N GLU A 124 4.56 -20.73 5.13
CA GLU A 124 5.30 -19.88 4.19
C GLU A 124 4.69 -18.47 4.12
N LEU A 125 5.51 -17.46 3.84
CA LEU A 125 5.02 -16.09 3.67
C LEU A 125 4.12 -15.98 2.43
N LEU A 126 3.00 -15.25 2.57
CA LEU A 126 2.08 -14.99 1.45
C LEU A 126 2.75 -14.17 0.34
N LEU A 127 3.60 -13.21 0.72
CA LEU A 127 4.42 -12.41 -0.19
C LEU A 127 5.83 -12.28 0.39
N LEU A 128 6.83 -12.60 -0.42
CA LEU A 128 8.24 -12.40 -0.09
C LEU A 128 8.60 -10.92 -0.26
N SER A 129 9.20 -10.33 0.77
CA SER A 129 9.54 -8.90 0.79
C SER A 129 10.93 -8.67 1.38
N ASN A 130 11.01 -8.10 2.57
CA ASN A 130 12.26 -7.92 3.30
C ASN A 130 12.85 -9.27 3.69
N GLU A 131 14.17 -9.37 3.66
CA GLU A 131 14.89 -10.59 4.05
C GLU A 131 16.12 -10.22 4.86
N ILE A 132 16.37 -10.98 5.91
CA ILE A 132 17.66 -11.01 6.59
C ILE A 132 18.21 -12.41 6.35
N ALA A 133 19.17 -12.50 5.44
CA ALA A 133 19.79 -13.77 5.08
C ALA A 133 20.64 -14.29 6.26
N PRO A 134 20.92 -15.61 6.31
CA PRO A 134 21.68 -16.23 7.41
C PRO A 134 23.10 -15.68 7.59
N ASP A 135 23.68 -15.14 6.51
CA ASP A 135 24.98 -14.46 6.49
C ASP A 135 24.94 -13.03 7.04
N GLY A 136 23.75 -12.55 7.46
CA GLY A 136 23.52 -11.21 7.96
C GLY A 136 23.19 -10.18 6.87
N THR A 137 23.16 -10.56 5.59
CA THR A 137 22.80 -9.66 4.49
C THR A 137 21.33 -9.24 4.62
N ARG A 138 21.08 -7.93 4.71
CA ARG A 138 19.73 -7.38 4.90
C ARG A 138 19.19 -6.74 3.62
N ASN A 139 18.15 -7.31 3.04
CA ASN A 139 17.36 -6.64 2.02
C ASN A 139 16.17 -5.92 2.68
N LEU A 140 16.38 -4.67 3.09
CA LEU A 140 15.32 -3.79 3.63
C LEU A 140 14.81 -2.80 2.57
N SER A 141 14.99 -3.15 1.29
CA SER A 141 14.69 -2.22 0.20
C SER A 141 13.19 -2.00 -0.02
N PHE A 142 12.33 -2.91 0.46
CA PHE A 142 10.86 -2.78 0.43
C PHE A 142 10.40 -1.81 1.53
N GLU A 143 10.85 -2.08 2.77
CA GLU A 143 10.61 -1.19 3.92
C GLU A 143 11.00 0.24 3.60
N ARG A 144 12.11 0.44 2.88
CA ARG A 144 12.58 1.77 2.50
C ARG A 144 11.62 2.52 1.58
N GLU A 145 10.93 1.85 0.66
CA GLU A 145 9.92 2.54 -0.18
C GLU A 145 8.64 2.81 0.60
N ILE A 146 8.23 1.89 1.48
CA ILE A 146 7.07 2.10 2.36
C ILE A 146 7.33 3.26 3.33
N GLY A 147 8.50 3.30 3.96
CA GLY A 147 8.91 4.36 4.88
C GLY A 147 8.98 5.74 4.24
N LYS A 148 9.40 5.84 2.96
CA LYS A 148 9.31 7.10 2.21
C LYS A 148 7.86 7.56 2.06
N MET A 149 6.94 6.66 1.72
CA MET A 149 5.52 7.01 1.59
C MET A 149 4.93 7.44 2.93
N ILE A 150 5.22 6.71 4.02
CA ILE A 150 4.82 7.08 5.40
C ILE A 150 5.34 8.48 5.76
N GLY A 151 6.63 8.76 5.53
CA GLY A 151 7.21 10.06 5.84
C GLY A 151 6.56 11.21 5.07
N TRP A 152 6.23 11.00 3.80
CA TRP A 152 5.47 11.97 3.01
C TRP A 152 4.06 12.20 3.57
N LEU A 153 3.34 11.12 3.88
CA LEU A 153 1.99 11.18 4.47
C LEU A 153 1.98 11.94 5.81
N ASP A 154 2.89 11.60 6.72
CA ASP A 154 3.00 12.23 8.03
C ASP A 154 3.38 13.71 7.93
N MET A 155 4.30 14.06 7.01
CA MET A 155 4.65 15.45 6.75
C MET A 155 3.46 16.23 6.20
N SER A 156 2.74 15.69 5.22
CA SER A 156 1.54 16.32 4.65
C SER A 156 0.44 16.48 5.71
N ALA A 157 0.20 15.47 6.54
CA ALA A 157 -0.78 15.53 7.62
C ALA A 157 -0.47 16.70 8.59
N ARG A 158 0.80 16.88 8.97
CA ARG A 158 1.22 18.00 9.83
C ARG A 158 1.02 19.36 9.17
N ILE A 159 1.46 19.52 7.93
CA ILE A 159 1.30 20.79 7.19
C ILE A 159 -0.17 21.18 7.06
N VAL A 160 -1.03 20.21 6.72
CA VAL A 160 -2.48 20.43 6.59
C VAL A 160 -3.12 20.74 7.95
N ALA A 161 -2.71 20.02 9.01
CA ALA A 161 -3.19 20.26 10.36
C ALA A 161 -2.86 21.67 10.86
N ASP A 162 -1.60 22.11 10.66
CA ASP A 162 -1.14 23.44 11.04
C ASP A 162 -1.87 24.53 10.25
N LYS A 163 -2.03 24.34 8.93
CA LYS A 163 -2.79 25.28 8.08
C LYS A 163 -4.24 25.43 8.52
N ASN A 164 -4.88 24.33 8.91
CA ASN A 164 -6.31 24.29 9.24
C ASN A 164 -6.59 24.47 10.75
N ASN A 165 -5.57 24.68 11.58
CA ASN A 165 -5.66 24.68 13.04
C ASN A 165 -6.40 23.43 13.59
N ARG A 166 -6.18 22.27 12.99
CA ARG A 166 -6.77 20.98 13.41
C ARG A 166 -5.76 20.15 14.19
N VAL A 167 -6.24 19.42 15.20
CA VAL A 167 -5.42 18.45 15.93
C VAL A 167 -5.53 17.08 15.25
N VAL A 168 -4.39 16.46 14.93
CA VAL A 168 -4.36 15.07 14.45
C VAL A 168 -4.34 14.13 15.65
N THR A 169 -5.34 13.26 15.74
CA THR A 169 -5.40 12.26 16.80
C THR A 169 -4.42 11.13 16.50
N ARG A 170 -3.48 10.88 17.41
CA ARG A 170 -2.55 9.75 17.31
C ARG A 170 -3.23 8.48 17.78
N ILE A 171 -3.41 7.53 16.87
CA ILE A 171 -3.92 6.20 17.19
C ILE A 171 -2.72 5.29 17.47
N LEU A 172 -2.56 4.90 18.72
CA LEU A 172 -1.57 3.91 19.15
C LEU A 172 -2.21 2.52 19.13
N GLN A 173 -1.73 1.65 18.26
CA GLN A 173 -2.14 0.25 18.19
C GLN A 173 -0.91 -0.66 18.13
N THR A 174 -1.00 -1.83 18.76
CA THR A 174 -0.02 -2.89 18.56
C THR A 174 -0.20 -3.46 17.16
N LEU A 175 0.85 -3.50 16.35
CA LEU A 175 0.76 -3.95 14.95
C LEU A 175 0.15 -5.36 14.80
N ALA A 176 0.36 -6.24 15.79
CA ALA A 176 -0.20 -7.59 15.82
C ALA A 176 -1.74 -7.65 15.82
N THR A 177 -2.40 -6.66 16.42
CA THR A 177 -3.87 -6.58 16.52
C THR A 177 -4.44 -5.41 15.73
N ALA A 178 -3.60 -4.69 14.99
CA ALA A 178 -3.98 -3.48 14.30
C ALA A 178 -4.94 -3.78 13.14
N VAL A 179 -5.97 -2.95 13.05
CA VAL A 179 -6.94 -2.93 11.95
C VAL A 179 -6.69 -1.70 11.09
N PHE A 180 -6.89 -1.83 9.78
CA PHE A 180 -6.79 -0.66 8.92
C PHE A 180 -7.80 0.41 9.32
N LEU A 181 -7.31 1.64 9.43
CA LEU A 181 -8.03 2.84 9.83
C LEU A 181 -8.77 3.46 8.64
N PRO A 182 -9.94 4.07 8.83
CA PRO A 182 -10.67 4.73 7.74
C PRO A 182 -9.90 5.94 7.19
N VAL A 183 -10.06 6.21 5.88
CA VAL A 183 -9.37 7.28 5.16
C VAL A 183 -10.41 8.11 4.37
N LYS A 184 -11.49 8.53 5.02
CA LYS A 184 -12.57 9.33 4.44
C LYS A 184 -12.96 10.46 5.38
#